data_AF-A0A7X5IPY3-F1
#
_entry.id   AF-A0A7X5IPY3-F1
#
_cell.length_a   1.000
_cell.length_b   1.000
_cell.length_c   1.000
_cell.angle_alpha   90.00
_cell.angle_beta   90.00
_cell.angle_gamma   90.00
#
_symmetry.space_group_name_H-M   'P 1'
#
loop_
_entity.id
_entity.type
_entity.pdbx_description
1 polymer ?
#
loop_
_entity_poly.entity_id
_entity_poly.type
_entity_poly.pdbx_seq_one_letter_code
_entity_poly.pdbx_strand_id
1 'polypeptide(L)'
;MTEILIASAAASNYEGMDALVGEDGRVYLGRSENYCPGDGEAPAFYDNSDNSLQLISDNIKMFHFLYGEGWPVSQRQMRRERCFTKADYIEFASLRDGVLSHYRPIREVTFAGRPFVPPKAYCRMHRARPAAVR
;
A
#
# COMPACT_ATOMS: atom_id res chain seq x y z
N MET A 1 12.59 22.77 -1.67
CA MET A 1 11.44 22.30 -0.89
C MET A 1 10.50 21.62 -1.84
N THR A 2 10.39 20.29 -1.74
CA THR A 2 9.48 19.47 -2.53
C THR A 2 8.35 19.06 -1.60
N GLU A 3 7.41 19.97 -1.37
CA GLU A 3 6.20 19.67 -0.59
C GLU A 3 5.19 19.00 -1.50
N ILE A 4 4.54 17.94 -1.00
CA ILE A 4 3.50 17.21 -1.71
C ILE A 4 2.23 17.30 -0.90
N LEU A 5 1.17 17.86 -1.49
CA LEU A 5 -0.13 17.99 -0.83
C LEU A 5 -0.78 16.61 -0.66
N ILE A 6 -1.28 16.35 0.54
CA ILE A 6 -1.84 15.07 0.95
C ILE A 6 -3.34 15.21 1.16
N ALA A 7 -4.10 14.43 0.40
CA ALA A 7 -5.55 14.35 0.51
C ALA A 7 -6.01 13.43 1.65
N SER A 8 -5.23 12.39 1.96
CA SER A 8 -5.54 11.45 3.04
C SER A 8 -4.27 10.80 3.58
N ALA A 9 -4.23 10.56 4.89
CA ALA A 9 -3.12 9.91 5.57
C ALA A 9 -3.62 8.91 6.62
N ALA A 10 -2.88 7.83 6.84
CA ALA A 10 -3.13 6.88 7.91
C ALA A 10 -1.81 6.24 8.37
N ALA A 11 -1.72 5.93 9.67
CA ALA A 11 -0.61 5.13 10.20
C ALA A 11 -0.58 3.77 9.47
N SER A 12 0.54 3.46 8.82
CA SER A 12 0.62 2.26 7.99
C SER A 12 0.88 0.99 8.81
N ASN A 13 0.85 -0.15 8.13
CA ASN A 13 1.23 -1.47 8.63
C ASN A 13 2.75 -1.71 8.58
N TYR A 14 3.56 -0.69 8.33
CA TYR A 14 5.02 -0.73 8.25
C TYR A 14 5.64 0.17 9.31
N GLU A 15 6.73 -0.29 9.94
CA GLU A 15 7.38 0.40 11.06
C GLU A 15 7.87 1.80 10.65
N GLY A 16 7.41 2.84 11.36
CA GLY A 16 7.84 4.24 11.16
C GLY A 16 7.31 4.90 9.88
N MET A 17 6.32 4.29 9.21
CA MET A 17 5.78 4.77 7.94
C MET A 17 4.29 5.08 8.04
N ASP A 18 3.87 6.11 7.31
CA ASP A 18 2.48 6.45 7.05
C ASP A 18 2.10 6.14 5.61
N ALA A 19 0.89 5.62 5.42
CA ALA A 19 0.27 5.46 4.12
C ALA A 19 -0.38 6.80 3.76
N LEU A 20 -0.16 7.26 2.53
CA LEU A 20 -0.57 8.60 2.11
C LEU A 20 -1.25 8.52 0.74
N VAL A 21 -2.22 9.39 0.51
CA VAL A 21 -2.82 9.66 -0.80
C VAL A 21 -2.55 11.11 -1.13
N GLY A 22 -1.82 11.34 -2.23
CA GLY A 22 -1.59 12.69 -2.73
C GLY A 22 -2.85 13.31 -3.32
N GLU A 23 -2.90 14.63 -3.46
CA GLU A 23 -3.98 15.30 -4.22
C GLU A 23 -4.03 14.86 -5.69
N ASP A 24 -2.94 14.29 -6.21
CA ASP A 24 -2.86 13.66 -7.52
C ASP A 24 -3.57 12.28 -7.59
N GLY A 25 -4.11 11.79 -6.47
CA GLY A 25 -4.81 10.51 -6.37
C GLY A 25 -3.91 9.29 -6.30
N ARG A 26 -2.58 9.47 -6.20
CA ARG A 26 -1.61 8.39 -6.10
C ARG A 26 -1.36 8.00 -4.65
N VAL A 27 -0.96 6.75 -4.45
CA VAL A 27 -0.68 6.16 -3.15
C VAL A 27 0.82 6.17 -2.89
N TYR A 28 1.20 6.67 -1.73
CA TYR A 28 2.57 6.79 -1.28
C TYR A 28 2.77 6.12 0.08
N LEU A 29 4.02 5.80 0.38
CA LEU A 29 4.49 5.44 1.71
C LEU A 29 5.62 6.42 2.09
N GLY A 30 5.45 7.12 3.20
CA GLY A 30 6.42 8.12 3.68
C GLY A 30 6.74 7.92 5.15
N ARG A 31 7.90 8.38 5.61
CA ARG A 31 8.22 8.42 7.04
C ARG A 31 7.22 9.29 7.79
N SER A 32 6.71 8.80 8.91
CA SER A 32 5.69 9.52 9.70
C SER A 32 6.19 10.89 10.20
N GLU A 33 7.51 11.05 10.42
CA GLU A 33 8.11 12.30 10.90
C GLU A 33 8.03 13.48 9.91
N ASN A 34 7.86 13.19 8.62
CA ASN A 34 7.82 14.19 7.55
C ASN A 34 6.38 14.54 7.13
N TYR A 35 5.37 13.87 7.68
CA TYR A 35 3.98 14.20 7.41
C TYR A 35 3.52 15.34 8.31
N CYS A 36 3.04 16.43 7.69
CA CYS A 36 2.50 17.59 8.35
C CYS A 36 0.97 17.60 8.19
N PRO A 37 0.20 17.22 9.23
CA PRO A 37 -1.25 17.27 9.17
C PRO A 37 -1.73 18.71 9.04
N GLY A 38 -2.79 18.92 8.27
CA GLY A 38 -3.43 20.23 8.17
C GLY A 38 -4.10 20.64 9.49
N ASP A 39 -4.15 21.93 9.74
CA ASP A 39 -4.76 22.53 10.94
C ASP A 39 -6.15 23.15 10.66
N GLY A 40 -6.66 22.99 9.44
CA GLY A 40 -7.93 23.54 8.98
C GLY A 40 -7.81 24.84 8.21
N GLU A 41 -6.70 25.58 8.38
CA GLU A 41 -6.35 26.76 7.56
C GLU A 41 -5.31 26.41 6.50
N ALA A 42 -4.34 25.56 6.85
CA ALA A 42 -3.35 25.01 5.95
C ALA A 42 -3.71 23.58 5.50
N PRO A 43 -3.49 23.23 4.22
CA PRO A 43 -3.66 21.87 3.74
C PRO A 43 -2.62 20.93 4.38
N ALA A 44 -2.97 19.65 4.49
CA ALA A 44 -2.00 18.64 4.88
C ALA A 44 -0.97 18.44 3.77
N PHE A 45 0.29 18.28 4.13
CA PHE A 45 1.36 18.06 3.16
C PHE A 45 2.43 17.11 3.73
N TYR A 46 3.28 16.63 2.84
CA TYR A 46 4.46 15.83 3.17
C TYR A 46 5.71 16.60 2.75
N ASP A 47 6.64 16.79 3.68
CA ASP A 47 7.96 17.35 3.35
C ASP A 47 8.84 16.26 2.73
N ASN A 48 8.98 16.30 1.41
CA ASN A 48 9.83 15.36 0.68
C ASN A 48 11.22 15.93 0.39
N SER A 49 11.75 16.83 1.23
CA SER A 49 13.09 17.41 1.04
C SER A 49 14.22 16.37 1.18
N ASP A 50 13.98 15.27 1.88
CA ASP A 50 14.90 14.14 2.03
C ASP A 50 14.70 13.04 0.96
N ASN A 51 13.76 13.22 0.03
CA ASN A 51 13.33 12.24 -0.97
C ASN A 51 12.90 10.89 -0.38
N SER A 52 12.37 10.86 0.85
CA SER A 52 11.91 9.64 1.51
C SER A 52 10.51 9.17 1.08
N LEU A 53 9.74 10.01 0.38
CA LEU A 53 8.41 9.64 -0.09
C LEU A 53 8.50 8.65 -1.26
N GLN A 54 8.01 7.44 -1.03
CA GLN A 54 8.00 6.38 -2.03
C GLN A 54 6.63 6.28 -2.70
N LEU A 55 6.59 6.43 -4.02
CA LEU A 55 5.39 6.09 -4.81
C LEU A 55 5.16 4.58 -4.74
N ILE A 56 3.96 4.19 -4.31
CA ILE A 56 3.53 2.80 -4.20
C ILE A 56 2.66 2.40 -5.40
N SER A 57 1.66 3.20 -5.75
CA SER A 57 0.72 2.85 -6.81
C SER A 57 -0.11 4.03 -7.29
N ASP A 58 -0.52 4.01 -8.57
CA ASP A 58 -1.54 4.92 -9.12
C ASP A 58 -2.98 4.45 -8.83
N ASN A 59 -3.15 3.25 -8.27
CA ASN A 59 -4.43 2.67 -7.88
C ASN A 59 -4.75 3.00 -6.43
N ILE A 60 -5.62 3.99 -6.20
CA ILE A 60 -6.01 4.47 -4.87
C ILE A 60 -6.48 3.34 -3.93
N LYS A 61 -6.99 2.23 -4.45
CA LYS A 61 -7.39 1.08 -3.63
C LYS A 61 -6.23 0.47 -2.85
N MET A 62 -4.99 0.60 -3.33
CA MET A 62 -3.80 0.09 -2.64
C MET A 62 -3.62 0.76 -1.29
N PHE A 63 -4.06 2.01 -1.13
CA PHE A 63 -4.07 2.71 0.15
C PHE A 63 -4.71 1.86 1.26
N HIS A 64 -5.86 1.24 0.99
CA HIS A 64 -6.57 0.42 1.98
C HIS A 64 -5.88 -0.90 2.33
N PHE A 65 -4.90 -1.35 1.56
CA PHE A 65 -4.08 -2.52 1.91
C PHE A 65 -2.87 -2.17 2.77
N LEU A 66 -2.49 -0.89 2.83
CA LEU A 66 -1.29 -0.43 3.54
C LEU A 66 -1.54 -0.13 5.03
N TYR A 67 -2.78 -0.02 5.48
CA TYR A 67 -3.11 0.26 6.88
C TYR A 67 -4.26 -0.61 7.41
N GLY A 68 -4.34 -0.73 8.73
CA GLY A 68 -5.42 -1.44 9.42
C GLY A 68 -5.27 -2.97 9.42
N GLU A 69 -6.26 -3.65 10.00
CA GLU A 69 -6.24 -5.12 10.22
C GLU A 69 -6.78 -5.93 9.03
N GLY A 70 -7.27 -5.23 8.00
CA GLY A 70 -7.93 -5.80 6.83
C GLY A 70 -9.45 -5.82 6.97
N TRP A 71 -10.09 -6.93 6.57
CA TRP A 71 -11.55 -7.00 6.39
C TRP A 71 -12.19 -8.17 7.13
N PRO A 72 -13.42 -8.01 7.65
CA PRO A 72 -14.13 -9.08 8.35
C PRO A 72 -14.62 -10.20 7.41
N VAL A 73 -14.57 -9.98 6.10
CA VAL A 73 -15.01 -10.94 5.07
C VAL A 73 -13.85 -11.43 4.21
N SER A 74 -14.03 -12.60 3.59
CA SER A 74 -12.98 -13.23 2.76
C SER A 74 -12.67 -12.45 1.47
N GLN A 75 -11.47 -12.63 0.90
CA GLN A 75 -11.11 -12.10 -0.44
C GLN A 75 -12.12 -12.49 -1.54
N ARG A 76 -12.73 -13.69 -1.43
CA ARG A 76 -13.77 -14.12 -2.38
C ARG A 76 -15.02 -13.25 -2.25
N GLN A 77 -15.41 -12.90 -1.02
CA GLN A 77 -16.57 -12.05 -0.77
C GLN A 77 -16.33 -10.62 -1.24
N MET A 78 -15.19 -10.02 -0.89
CA MET A 78 -14.79 -8.69 -1.35
C MET A 78 -14.82 -8.56 -2.88
N ARG A 79 -14.46 -9.64 -3.60
CA ARG A 79 -14.58 -9.70 -5.06
C ARG A 79 -16.03 -9.79 -5.56
N ARG A 80 -16.88 -10.57 -4.89
CA ARG A 80 -18.31 -10.68 -5.24
C ARG A 80 -19.03 -9.35 -5.04
N GLU A 81 -18.67 -8.62 -3.99
CA GLU A 81 -19.18 -7.29 -3.65
C GLU A 81 -18.53 -6.17 -4.48
N ARG A 82 -17.58 -6.51 -5.37
CA ARG A 82 -16.87 -5.58 -6.26
C ARG A 82 -16.02 -4.52 -5.54
N CYS A 83 -15.75 -4.69 -4.24
CA CYS A 83 -14.82 -3.85 -3.50
C CYS A 83 -13.40 -3.96 -4.08
N PHE A 84 -12.96 -5.18 -4.40
CA PHE A 84 -11.67 -5.44 -5.03
C PHE A 84 -11.80 -6.37 -6.24
N THR A 85 -10.92 -6.16 -7.22
CA THR A 85 -10.80 -7.00 -8.40
C THR A 85 -9.69 -8.02 -8.23
N LYS A 86 -9.59 -8.94 -9.20
CA LYS A 86 -8.44 -9.85 -9.25
C LYS A 86 -7.13 -9.10 -9.57
N ALA A 87 -7.20 -8.02 -10.34
CA ALA A 87 -6.05 -7.19 -10.66
C ALA A 87 -5.53 -6.46 -9.42
N ASP A 88 -6.43 -5.89 -8.60
CA ASP A 88 -6.07 -5.24 -7.33
C ASP A 88 -5.27 -6.20 -6.41
N TYR A 89 -5.70 -7.46 -6.30
CA TYR A 89 -4.94 -8.45 -5.52
C TYR A 89 -3.62 -8.88 -6.17
N ILE A 90 -3.50 -8.89 -7.50
CA ILE A 90 -2.24 -9.18 -8.18
C ILE A 90 -1.26 -8.02 -7.94
N GLU A 91 -1.74 -6.80 -8.03
CA GLU A 91 -0.98 -5.58 -7.78
C GLU A 91 -0.46 -5.56 -6.35
N PHE A 92 -1.33 -5.73 -5.34
CA PHE A 92 -0.89 -5.78 -3.95
C PHE A 92 0.14 -6.89 -3.69
N ALA A 93 -0.04 -8.07 -4.27
CA ALA A 93 0.96 -9.15 -4.17
C ALA A 93 2.31 -8.74 -4.77
N SER A 94 2.29 -8.04 -5.91
CA SER A 94 3.50 -7.55 -6.57
C SER A 94 4.18 -6.45 -5.76
N LEU A 95 3.42 -5.56 -5.11
CA LEU A 95 3.93 -4.53 -4.23
C LEU A 95 4.57 -5.15 -2.99
N ARG A 96 3.90 -6.13 -2.36
CA ARG A 96 4.37 -6.85 -1.17
C ARG A 96 5.72 -7.55 -1.41
N ASP A 97 5.86 -8.21 -2.56
CA ASP A 97 7.09 -8.92 -2.92
C ASP A 97 8.13 -7.98 -3.60
N GLY A 98 7.73 -6.75 -3.94
CA GLY A 98 8.55 -5.72 -4.57
C GLY A 98 8.90 -4.61 -3.60
N VAL A 99 8.45 -3.38 -3.89
CA VAL A 99 8.83 -2.17 -3.13
C VAL A 99 8.55 -2.27 -1.62
N LEU A 100 7.45 -2.92 -1.22
CA LEU A 100 7.07 -3.02 0.19
C LEU A 100 7.96 -4.01 0.97
N SER A 101 8.69 -4.89 0.29
CA SER A 101 9.62 -5.84 0.93
C SER A 101 10.82 -5.16 1.61
N HIS A 102 11.08 -3.89 1.27
CA HIS A 102 12.14 -3.08 1.88
C HIS A 102 11.76 -2.52 3.26
N TYR A 103 10.48 -2.59 3.63
CA TYR A 103 9.97 -2.05 4.90
C TYR A 103 9.62 -3.19 5.85
N ARG A 104 9.85 -2.97 7.15
CA ARG A 104 9.52 -3.97 8.17
C ARG A 104 8.01 -3.95 8.45
N PRO A 105 7.27 -5.03 8.18
CA PRO A 105 5.85 -5.10 8.50
C PRO A 105 5.67 -5.21 10.03
N ILE A 106 4.78 -4.39 10.59
CA ILE A 106 4.32 -4.47 11.99
C ILE A 106 2.97 -5.17 12.12
N ARG A 107 2.23 -5.28 11.01
CA ARG A 107 0.91 -5.91 10.96
C ARG A 107 0.69 -6.55 9.59
N GLU A 108 0.00 -7.69 9.58
CA GLU A 108 -0.42 -8.34 8.34
C GLU A 108 -1.89 -8.02 8.03
N VAL A 109 -2.19 -7.77 6.75
CA VAL A 109 -3.58 -7.56 6.31
C VAL A 109 -4.32 -8.90 6.23
N THR A 110 -5.50 -8.96 6.86
CA THR A 110 -6.30 -10.20 6.91
C THR A 110 -7.66 -10.06 6.24
N PHE A 111 -8.24 -11.20 5.84
CA PHE A 111 -9.56 -11.31 5.23
C PHE A 111 -10.32 -12.42 5.94
N ALA A 112 -11.34 -12.06 6.72
CA ALA A 112 -12.02 -12.97 7.66
C ALA A 112 -11.03 -13.68 8.58
N GLY A 113 -10.08 -12.92 9.15
CA GLY A 113 -9.05 -13.41 10.06
C GLY A 113 -7.97 -14.29 9.40
N ARG A 114 -7.99 -14.47 8.07
CA ARG A 114 -6.97 -15.21 7.33
C ARG A 114 -5.99 -14.25 6.65
N PRO A 115 -4.68 -14.53 6.68
CA PRO A 115 -3.69 -13.78 5.91
C PRO A 115 -4.06 -13.61 4.43
N PHE A 116 -3.60 -12.52 3.83
CA PHE A 116 -3.75 -12.29 2.40
C PHE A 116 -3.10 -13.42 1.56
N VAL A 117 -3.89 -14.00 0.65
CA VAL A 117 -3.44 -15.03 -0.29
C VAL A 117 -3.39 -14.45 -1.71
N PRO A 118 -2.20 -14.43 -2.35
CA PRO A 118 -2.07 -13.99 -3.74
C PRO A 118 -2.91 -14.86 -4.69
N PRO A 119 -3.54 -14.26 -5.73
CA PRO A 119 -4.27 -15.04 -6.72
C PRO A 119 -3.37 -16.04 -7.46
N LYS A 120 -3.88 -17.24 -7.81
CA LYS A 120 -3.13 -18.25 -8.59
C LYS A 120 -2.48 -17.73 -9.88
N ALA A 121 -3.03 -16.67 -10.47
CA ALA A 121 -2.44 -16.04 -11.66
C ALA A 121 -1.10 -15.38 -11.34
N TYR A 122 -1.00 -14.66 -10.22
CA TYR A 122 0.25 -14.10 -9.70
C TYR A 122 1.30 -15.21 -9.51
N CYS A 123 0.94 -16.27 -8.79
CA CYS A 123 1.86 -17.39 -8.54
C CYS A 123 2.39 -18.02 -9.84
N ARG A 124 1.60 -18.07 -10.92
CA ARG A 124 2.07 -18.61 -12.21
C ARG A 124 3.08 -17.71 -12.90
N MET A 125 2.88 -16.39 -12.82
CA MET A 125 3.83 -15.42 -13.37
C MET A 125 5.18 -15.49 -12.67
N HIS A 126 5.18 -15.72 -11.35
CA HIS A 126 6.41 -15.73 -10.54
C HIS A 126 7.03 -17.13 -10.35
N ARG A 127 6.29 -18.23 -10.61
CA ARG A 127 6.87 -19.59 -10.67
C ARG A 127 7.66 -19.88 -11.96
N ALA A 128 7.55 -19.03 -12.97
CA ALA A 128 8.17 -19.23 -14.28
C ALA A 128 9.57 -18.61 -14.45
N ARG A 129 10.19 -18.07 -13.39
CA ARG A 129 11.63 -17.78 -13.39
C ARG A 129 12.39 -18.98 -12.80
N PRO A 130 12.85 -19.95 -13.61
CA PRO A 130 13.96 -20.78 -13.15
C PRO A 130 15.15 -19.85 -12.90
N ALA A 131 15.89 -20.08 -11.81
CA ALA A 131 17.19 -19.48 -11.62
C ALA A 131 18.00 -19.74 -12.89
N ALA A 132 18.43 -18.67 -13.57
CA ALA A 132 19.45 -18.78 -14.59
C ALA A 132 20.71 -19.25 -13.87
N VAL A 133 20.94 -20.57 -13.89
CA VAL A 133 22.20 -21.18 -13.48
C VAL A 133 23.25 -20.62 -14.43
N ARG A 134 24.14 -19.78 -13.89
CA ARG A 134 25.41 -19.42 -14.51
C ARG A 134 26.46 -20.43 -14.09
#